data_AF-A0A510Y2Q7-F1
#
_entry.id   AF-A0A510Y2Q7-F1
#
_cell.length_a   1.000
_cell.length_b   1.000
_cell.length_c   1.000
_cell.angle_alpha   90.00
_cell.angle_beta   90.00
_cell.angle_gamma   90.00
#
_symmetry.space_group_name_H-M   'P 1'
#
loop_
_entity.id
_entity.type
_entity.pdbx_description
1 polymer ?
#
loop_
_entity_poly.entity_id
_entity_poly.type
_entity_poly.pdbx_seq_one_letter_code
_entity_poly.pdbx_strand_id
1 'polypeptide(L)'
;MSDVPTLQDWVRFHGTFNPDPERHVEKVEFEVEANDAVSSTDGIDRNPVYFTDIQFQSGNVLTGWTPNTKEMMKQLTWTDDEKQNVASPNEFEGNEPTVYENVKKRWFNLMGRGNTTLVVPNYLPEDWEVPILPTGLDITLYPKEDFDLCRVCTEAGTKLPEEEWHYKDIIDEYREKEERGGGYAEYRNLQRVLSLFEDHPLHYRHTREMWFEGAEAGTEILVHANTRIARVGDNYLDLIQRKPLDLNGYTYPVQIEGNKFLIAPKGSTRFRVEFYKKKTLELITEDEDGNRVKKEYSYLEDVGVGFHGYASFFQWTYGREQY
;
A
#
# COMPACT_ATOMS: atom_id res chain seq x y z
N MET A 1 11.70 14.33 45.26
CA MET A 1 10.69 13.27 45.06
C MET A 1 9.65 13.89 44.15
N SER A 2 9.31 13.24 43.04
CA SER A 2 8.33 13.80 42.11
C SER A 2 6.94 13.63 42.73
N ASP A 3 6.35 14.71 43.22
CA ASP A 3 4.97 14.78 43.72
C ASP A 3 3.99 14.69 42.54
N VAL A 4 4.08 13.59 41.78
CA VAL A 4 3.19 13.33 40.65
C VAL A 4 2.04 12.49 41.22
N PRO A 5 0.79 12.99 41.15
CA PRO A 5 -0.36 12.28 41.69
C PRO A 5 -0.53 10.92 41.01
N THR A 6 -0.69 9.89 41.83
CA THR A 6 -0.97 8.52 41.41
C THR A 6 -2.46 8.34 41.11
N LEU A 7 -2.83 7.27 40.41
CA LEU A 7 -4.23 6.95 40.06
C LEU A 7 -5.20 6.94 41.26
N GLN A 8 -4.69 6.69 42.47
CA GLN A 8 -5.46 6.65 43.71
C GLN A 8 -5.75 8.05 44.28
N ASP A 9 -5.01 9.07 43.85
CA ASP A 9 -5.14 10.45 44.30
C ASP A 9 -6.25 11.21 43.55
N TRP A 10 -6.84 10.60 42.51
CA TRP A 10 -7.89 11.18 41.70
C TRP A 10 -9.28 10.76 42.19
N VAL A 11 -10.08 11.74 42.60
CA VAL A 11 -11.47 11.50 43.02
C VAL A 11 -12.41 11.80 41.85
N ARG A 12 -13.18 10.79 41.43
CA ARG A 12 -14.19 10.96 40.39
C ARG A 12 -15.54 11.35 40.99
N PHE A 13 -15.98 12.57 40.69
CA PHE A 13 -17.36 13.00 40.94
C PHE A 13 -18.23 12.70 39.73
N HIS A 14 -19.41 12.14 39.96
CA HIS A 14 -20.41 11.95 38.91
C HIS A 14 -21.79 12.28 39.47
N GLY A 15 -22.59 12.95 38.67
CA GLY A 15 -23.98 13.24 38.96
C GLY A 15 -24.81 12.90 37.75
N THR A 16 -25.97 12.30 37.96
CA THR A 16 -26.97 12.12 36.92
C THR A 16 -28.10 13.11 37.17
N PHE A 17 -28.63 13.68 36.09
CA PHE A 17 -29.85 14.46 36.14
C PHE A 17 -30.81 13.91 35.08
N ASN A 18 -32.10 13.90 35.40
CA ASN A 18 -33.14 13.47 34.45
C ASN A 18 -33.74 14.72 33.81
N PRO A 19 -33.37 15.06 32.56
CA PRO A 19 -33.95 16.21 31.88
C PRO A 19 -35.44 15.99 31.62
N ASP A 20 -36.22 17.05 31.75
CA ASP A 20 -37.60 17.11 31.25
C ASP A 20 -37.54 17.14 29.70
N PRO A 21 -38.09 16.14 29.00
CA PRO A 21 -37.94 16.01 27.54
C PRO A 21 -38.61 17.14 26.74
N GLU A 22 -39.50 17.92 27.36
CA GLU A 22 -40.18 19.05 26.70
C GLU A 22 -39.44 20.39 26.88
N ARG A 23 -38.36 20.43 27.68
CA ARG A 23 -37.63 21.66 27.98
C ARG A 23 -36.24 21.65 27.36
N HIS A 24 -35.92 22.70 26.62
CA HIS A 24 -34.57 22.93 26.09
C HIS A 24 -33.70 23.64 27.12
N VAL A 25 -32.44 23.20 27.26
CA VAL A 25 -31.46 23.82 28.14
C VAL A 25 -30.84 25.01 27.43
N GLU A 26 -31.08 26.22 27.94
CA GLU A 26 -30.49 27.46 27.38
C GLU A 26 -29.05 27.68 27.88
N LYS A 27 -28.78 27.36 29.15
CA LYS A 27 -27.47 27.49 29.77
C LYS A 27 -27.31 26.48 30.91
N VAL A 28 -26.09 25.98 31.09
CA VAL A 28 -25.67 25.23 32.29
C VAL A 28 -24.59 26.06 32.97
N GLU A 29 -24.80 26.37 34.24
CA GLU A 29 -23.80 27.00 35.11
C GLU A 29 -23.31 25.96 36.12
N PHE A 30 -22.00 25.87 36.26
CA PHE A 30 -21.36 24.96 37.20
C PHE A 30 -20.28 25.73 37.95
N GLU A 31 -20.23 25.52 39.25
CA GLU A 31 -19.29 26.17 40.16
C GLU A 31 -18.60 25.09 41.00
N VAL A 32 -17.27 25.17 41.09
CA VAL A 32 -16.47 24.31 41.96
C VAL A 32 -15.91 25.19 43.06
N GLU A 33 -16.35 24.95 44.29
CA GLU A 33 -15.80 25.60 45.47
C GLU A 33 -14.81 24.64 46.15
N ALA A 34 -13.54 25.05 46.19
CA ALA A 34 -12.47 24.31 46.86
C ALA A 34 -12.07 25.05 48.13
N ASN A 35 -12.40 24.49 49.29
CA ASN A 35 -12.21 25.14 50.60
C ASN A 35 -10.74 25.20 51.08
N ASP A 36 -9.84 24.46 50.45
CA ASP A 36 -8.45 24.25 50.93
C ASP A 36 -7.39 24.48 49.83
N ALA A 37 -7.73 25.28 48.80
CA ALA A 37 -6.79 25.67 47.75
C ALA A 37 -5.96 26.87 48.22
N VAL A 38 -4.79 26.63 48.81
CA VAL A 38 -3.87 27.70 49.23
C VAL A 38 -3.11 28.23 48.00
N SER A 39 -3.44 29.45 47.57
CA SER A 39 -2.68 30.21 46.57
C SER A 39 -1.70 31.15 47.27
N SER A 40 -0.48 30.68 47.55
CA SER A 40 0.60 31.54 48.05
C SER A 40 1.37 32.20 46.90
N THR A 41 1.47 33.53 46.93
CA THR A 41 2.29 34.35 46.02
C THR A 41 3.80 34.12 46.22
N ASP A 42 4.20 33.55 47.37
CA ASP A 42 5.60 33.44 47.79
C ASP A 42 6.14 31.99 47.79
N GLY A 43 5.40 31.06 47.19
CA GLY A 43 6.00 29.82 46.65
C GLY A 43 6.33 28.70 47.63
N ILE A 44 5.71 28.61 48.81
CA ILE A 44 6.07 27.56 49.79
C ILE A 44 5.01 26.48 50.03
N ASP A 45 3.74 26.67 49.71
CA ASP A 45 2.78 25.54 49.62
C ASP A 45 1.71 25.85 48.56
N ARG A 46 1.59 24.98 47.56
CA ARG A 46 0.52 25.01 46.56
C ARG A 46 -0.12 23.64 46.53
N ASN A 47 -1.38 23.56 46.95
CA ASN A 47 -2.27 22.42 46.64
C ASN A 47 -3.20 22.84 45.50
N PRO A 48 -2.73 22.86 44.24
CA PRO A 48 -3.57 23.19 43.10
C PRO A 48 -4.65 22.10 42.91
N VAL A 49 -5.88 22.53 42.64
CA VAL A 49 -6.93 21.63 42.18
C VAL A 49 -6.72 21.38 40.69
N TYR A 50 -6.45 20.14 40.32
CA TYR A 50 -6.30 19.74 38.92
C TYR A 50 -7.63 19.19 38.39
N PHE A 51 -8.13 19.80 37.31
CA PHE A 51 -9.24 19.27 36.53
C PHE A 51 -8.68 18.62 35.27
N THR A 52 -9.02 17.35 35.05
CA THR A 52 -8.65 16.66 33.81
C THR A 52 -9.74 16.79 32.75
N ASP A 53 -11.02 16.73 33.13
CA ASP A 53 -12.14 16.85 32.20
C ASP A 53 -13.48 17.19 32.90
N ILE A 54 -14.42 17.77 32.15
CA ILE A 54 -15.83 18.00 32.53
C ILE A 54 -16.70 17.53 31.36
N GLN A 55 -17.52 16.50 31.56
CA GLN A 55 -18.35 15.92 30.50
C GLN A 55 -19.84 15.97 30.85
N PHE A 56 -20.65 16.44 29.89
CA PHE A 56 -22.11 16.37 29.94
C PHE A 56 -22.58 15.27 28.98
N GLN A 57 -23.24 14.24 29.51
CA GLN A 57 -23.76 13.13 28.71
C GLN A 57 -25.21 12.82 29.12
N SER A 58 -26.05 12.50 28.14
CA SER A 58 -27.43 12.09 28.39
C SER A 58 -27.51 10.60 28.71
N GLY A 59 -28.20 10.23 29.79
CA GLY A 59 -28.45 8.85 30.18
C GLY A 59 -27.52 8.34 31.30
N ASN A 60 -27.71 7.07 31.69
CA ASN A 60 -27.05 6.48 32.86
C ASN A 60 -25.73 5.74 32.53
N VAL A 61 -25.22 5.87 31.30
CA VAL A 61 -24.06 5.09 30.82
C VAL A 61 -22.80 5.94 30.91
N LEU A 62 -21.86 5.51 31.75
CA LEU A 62 -20.51 6.06 31.83
C LEU A 62 -19.71 5.57 30.61
N THR A 63 -19.55 6.42 29.59
CA THR A 63 -18.58 6.13 28.52
C THR A 63 -17.16 6.41 29.03
N GLY A 64 -16.24 5.47 28.81
CA GLY A 64 -14.84 5.62 29.21
C GLY A 64 -14.10 6.65 28.35
N TRP A 65 -12.97 7.14 28.87
CA TRP A 65 -12.06 7.98 28.11
C TRP A 65 -11.60 7.24 26.86
N THR A 66 -11.97 7.74 25.68
CA THR A 66 -11.32 7.30 24.45
C THR A 66 -10.17 8.29 24.25
N PRO A 67 -8.90 7.85 24.28
CA PRO A 67 -7.78 8.74 24.02
C PRO A 67 -8.01 9.50 22.72
N ASN A 68 -7.50 10.72 22.64
CA ASN A 68 -7.60 11.52 21.42
C ASN A 68 -7.08 10.67 20.25
N THR A 69 -7.84 10.53 19.16
CA THR A 69 -7.42 9.69 18.02
C THR A 69 -6.09 10.16 17.40
N LYS A 70 -5.70 11.43 17.66
CA LYS A 70 -4.37 11.96 17.35
C LYS A 70 -3.23 11.37 18.19
N GLU A 71 -3.52 10.91 19.40
CA GLU A 71 -2.57 10.21 20.27
C GLU A 71 -2.46 8.74 19.88
N MET A 72 -3.50 8.14 19.31
CA MET A 72 -3.48 6.72 18.89
C MET A 72 -2.51 6.46 17.73
N MET A 73 -2.23 7.45 16.89
CA MET A 73 -1.28 7.33 15.78
C MET A 73 -0.29 8.49 15.79
N LYS A 74 0.91 8.24 16.31
CA LYS A 74 2.00 9.21 16.28
C LYS A 74 2.90 8.94 15.08
N GLN A 75 3.13 9.96 14.27
CA GLN A 75 4.15 9.91 13.22
C GLN A 75 5.54 9.87 13.88
N LEU A 76 6.39 8.96 13.42
CA LEU A 76 7.76 8.86 13.90
C LEU A 76 8.63 9.95 13.25
N THR A 77 9.48 10.56 14.08
CA THR A 77 10.57 11.47 13.69
C THR A 77 11.88 10.80 14.07
N TRP A 78 12.85 10.74 13.17
CA TRP A 78 14.19 10.22 13.45
C TRP A 78 15.26 11.13 12.84
N THR A 79 16.51 10.84 13.16
CA THR A 79 17.67 11.52 12.58
C THR A 79 18.39 10.53 11.67
N ASP A 80 18.49 10.85 10.39
CA ASP A 80 19.24 10.04 9.43
C ASP A 80 20.68 10.55 9.37
N ASP A 81 21.60 9.80 9.97
CA ASP A 81 23.02 10.09 9.95
C ASP A 81 23.69 9.27 8.84
N GLU A 82 23.89 9.89 7.68
CA GLU A 82 24.56 9.22 6.56
C GLU A 82 25.97 8.77 6.95
N LYS A 83 26.67 9.47 7.86
CA LYS A 83 28.06 9.15 8.26
C LYS A 83 28.20 7.80 8.94
N GLN A 84 27.18 7.37 9.69
CA GLN A 84 27.19 6.08 10.37
C GLN A 84 26.92 4.92 9.43
N ASN A 85 26.18 5.18 8.34
CA ASN A 85 25.68 4.16 7.42
C ASN A 85 26.48 4.05 6.11
N VAL A 86 27.55 4.85 5.93
CA VAL A 86 28.38 4.76 4.72
C VAL A 86 29.20 3.46 4.72
N ALA A 87 29.09 2.69 3.64
CA ALA A 87 29.87 1.46 3.45
C ALA A 87 31.37 1.69 3.16
N SER A 88 31.80 2.95 2.95
CA SER A 88 33.19 3.31 2.64
C SER A 88 33.43 4.81 2.92
N PRO A 89 34.67 5.31 3.05
CA PRO A 89 34.95 6.73 3.28
C PRO A 89 34.68 7.66 2.06
N ASN A 90 33.75 7.29 1.17
CA ASN A 90 33.53 7.99 -0.08
C ASN A 90 32.51 9.13 0.06
N GLU A 91 32.95 10.33 -0.29
CA GLU A 91 32.10 11.44 -0.74
C GLU A 91 31.22 10.94 -1.90
N PHE A 92 29.89 11.03 -1.75
CA PHE A 92 28.99 10.81 -2.88
C PHE A 92 28.93 12.11 -3.69
N GLU A 93 29.42 12.09 -4.93
CA GLU A 93 29.45 13.25 -5.83
C GLU A 93 30.20 14.48 -5.27
N GLY A 94 31.22 14.27 -4.43
CA GLY A 94 32.03 15.36 -3.84
C GLY A 94 31.34 16.11 -2.70
N ASN A 95 30.19 15.62 -2.22
CA ASN A 95 29.53 16.12 -1.02
C ASN A 95 29.89 15.26 0.19
N GLU A 96 30.16 15.91 1.33
CA GLU A 96 30.31 15.21 2.60
C GLU A 96 28.96 14.64 3.06
N PRO A 97 28.92 13.41 3.61
CA PRO A 97 27.69 12.84 4.15
C PRO A 97 27.08 13.76 5.21
N THR A 98 25.77 13.95 5.15
CA THR A 98 25.05 14.93 5.98
C THR A 98 24.17 14.24 7.00
N VAL A 99 23.97 14.91 8.15
CA VAL A 99 23.01 14.47 9.18
C VAL A 99 21.71 15.22 8.97
N TYR A 100 20.62 14.50 8.73
CA TYR A 100 19.29 15.06 8.59
C TYR A 100 18.49 14.84 9.86
N GLU A 101 18.11 15.93 10.54
CA GLU A 101 17.33 15.86 11.78
C GLU A 101 15.81 15.90 11.52
N ASN A 102 15.04 15.26 12.40
CA ASN A 102 13.57 15.29 12.39
C ASN A 102 12.95 14.78 11.07
N VAL A 103 13.61 13.84 10.40
CA VAL A 103 13.09 13.18 9.21
C VAL A 103 11.81 12.44 9.59
N LYS A 104 10.77 12.63 8.79
CA LYS A 104 9.44 12.04 9.03
C LYS A 104 9.00 11.06 7.97
N LYS A 105 9.63 11.12 6.79
CA LYS A 105 9.26 10.39 5.58
C LYS A 105 10.48 9.63 5.09
N ARG A 106 10.31 8.33 4.86
CA ARG A 106 11.37 7.51 4.29
C ARG A 106 11.31 7.57 2.78
N TRP A 107 12.47 7.56 2.15
CA TRP A 107 12.62 7.59 0.70
C TRP A 107 13.56 6.48 0.26
N PHE A 108 13.18 5.79 -0.82
CA PHE A 108 13.95 4.72 -1.43
C PHE A 108 13.99 4.94 -2.92
N ASN A 109 15.18 5.01 -3.48
CA ASN A 109 15.34 5.00 -4.94
C ASN A 109 15.02 3.60 -5.45
N LEU A 110 14.24 3.54 -6.54
CA LEU A 110 13.86 2.30 -7.21
C LEU A 110 14.48 2.29 -8.60
N MET A 111 15.01 1.14 -8.99
CA MET A 111 15.44 0.87 -10.35
C MET A 111 15.24 -0.62 -10.64
N GLY A 112 14.81 -0.93 -11.85
CA GLY A 112 14.53 -2.31 -12.23
C GLY A 112 14.34 -2.47 -13.73
N ARG A 113 14.08 -3.71 -14.15
CA ARG A 113 13.83 -4.07 -15.54
C ARG A 113 12.88 -5.26 -15.62
N GLY A 114 11.92 -5.18 -16.54
CA GLY A 114 10.88 -6.19 -16.71
C GLY A 114 10.07 -6.41 -15.45
N ASN A 115 9.70 -7.66 -15.22
CA ASN A 115 9.01 -8.08 -14.01
C ASN A 115 10.03 -8.24 -12.87
N THR A 116 10.08 -7.27 -11.98
CA THR A 116 11.07 -7.20 -10.90
C THR A 116 10.39 -7.10 -9.53
N THR A 117 10.88 -7.88 -8.58
CA THR A 117 10.55 -7.76 -7.16
C THR A 117 11.47 -6.75 -6.49
N LEU A 118 10.86 -5.77 -5.82
CA LEU A 118 11.51 -4.73 -5.04
C LEU A 118 11.20 -4.95 -3.55
N VAL A 119 12.13 -4.57 -2.69
CA VAL A 119 11.99 -4.72 -1.23
C VAL A 119 12.06 -3.36 -0.59
N VAL A 120 11.01 -2.98 0.12
CA VAL A 120 10.98 -1.77 0.94
C VAL A 120 10.89 -2.17 2.42
N PRO A 121 11.90 -1.80 3.23
CA PRO A 121 11.88 -2.06 4.66
C PRO A 121 10.99 -1.04 5.39
N ASN A 122 10.03 -1.52 6.15
CA ASN A 122 9.29 -0.78 7.18
C ASN A 122 9.70 -1.26 8.58
N TYR A 123 10.87 -0.84 9.04
CA TYR A 123 11.32 -0.94 10.42
C TYR A 123 11.95 0.38 10.84
N LEU A 124 12.14 0.63 12.14
CA LEU A 124 12.88 1.79 12.63
C LEU A 124 14.34 1.35 12.82
N PRO A 125 15.31 1.90 12.06
CA PRO A 125 16.70 1.46 12.13
C PRO A 125 17.35 1.59 13.51
N GLU A 126 16.94 2.59 14.27
CA GLU A 126 17.48 2.93 15.57
C GLU A 126 16.97 1.99 16.68
N ASP A 127 15.75 1.45 16.52
CA ASP A 127 15.12 0.58 17.51
C ASP A 127 14.08 -0.36 16.88
N TRP A 128 14.46 -1.64 16.77
CA TRP A 128 13.62 -2.71 16.22
C TRP A 128 12.48 -3.14 17.15
N GLU A 129 12.55 -2.78 18.44
CA GLU A 129 11.53 -3.12 19.44
C GLU A 129 10.30 -2.20 19.34
N VAL A 130 10.43 -1.04 18.70
CA VAL A 130 9.31 -0.11 18.51
C VAL A 130 8.17 -0.82 17.75
N PRO A 131 6.95 -0.85 18.31
CA PRO A 131 5.79 -1.37 17.58
C PRO A 131 5.39 -0.36 16.50
N ILE A 132 5.51 -0.75 15.24
CA ILE A 132 5.21 0.08 14.07
C ILE A 132 3.95 -0.47 13.39
N LEU A 133 3.09 0.43 12.94
CA LEU A 133 1.87 0.09 12.20
C LEU A 133 2.18 -0.24 10.73
N PRO A 134 1.32 -1.00 10.04
CA PRO A 134 1.35 -1.07 8.59
C PRO A 134 1.18 0.32 7.98
N THR A 135 2.04 0.68 7.02
CA THR A 135 2.09 2.03 6.43
C THR A 135 1.72 1.99 4.95
N GLY A 136 1.01 3.01 4.47
CA GLY A 136 0.72 3.16 3.04
C GLY A 136 1.99 3.48 2.28
N LEU A 137 2.27 2.72 1.22
CA LEU A 137 3.44 2.93 0.38
C LEU A 137 3.09 3.83 -0.81
N ASP A 138 3.79 4.96 -0.93
CA ASP A 138 3.68 5.86 -2.07
C ASP A 138 4.81 5.56 -3.06
N ILE A 139 4.45 5.08 -4.25
CA ILE A 139 5.38 4.74 -5.32
C ILE A 139 5.18 5.70 -6.49
N THR A 140 6.29 6.18 -7.03
CA THR A 140 6.32 6.88 -8.32
C THR A 140 7.34 6.17 -9.21
N LEU A 141 6.95 5.84 -10.43
CA LEU A 141 7.78 5.14 -11.42
C LEU A 141 7.80 5.90 -12.75
N TYR A 142 8.91 5.77 -13.45
CA TYR A 142 9.16 6.31 -14.78
C TYR A 142 9.74 5.18 -15.65
N PRO A 143 8.94 4.63 -16.58
CA PRO A 143 9.40 3.59 -17.49
C PRO A 143 10.38 4.19 -18.51
N LYS A 144 11.36 3.40 -18.94
CA LYS A 144 12.38 3.81 -19.92
C LYS A 144 11.96 3.54 -21.36
N GLU A 145 11.04 2.60 -21.54
CA GLU A 145 10.41 2.28 -22.81
C GLU A 145 8.88 2.43 -22.68
N ASP A 146 8.20 2.51 -23.81
CA ASP A 146 6.76 2.35 -23.90
C ASP A 146 6.31 0.97 -23.38
N PHE A 147 5.08 0.88 -22.90
CA PHE A 147 4.50 -0.37 -22.40
C PHE A 147 3.01 -0.41 -22.71
N ASP A 148 2.44 -1.61 -22.81
CA ASP A 148 1.00 -1.80 -23.06
C ASP A 148 0.22 -2.03 -21.78
N LEU A 149 0.83 -2.65 -20.77
CA LEU A 149 0.22 -2.88 -19.46
C LEU A 149 1.27 -2.79 -18.35
N CYS A 150 0.93 -2.14 -17.25
CA CYS A 150 1.75 -2.16 -16.04
C CYS A 150 0.92 -2.64 -14.84
N ARG A 151 1.52 -3.51 -14.02
CA ARG A 151 0.95 -3.96 -12.75
C ARG A 151 1.94 -3.70 -11.63
N VAL A 152 1.48 -3.00 -10.59
CA VAL A 152 2.20 -2.84 -9.33
C VAL A 152 1.47 -3.64 -8.26
N CYS A 153 2.08 -4.68 -7.72
CA CYS A 153 1.41 -5.62 -6.82
C CYS A 153 2.29 -6.08 -5.66
N THR A 154 1.71 -6.73 -4.65
CA THR A 154 2.49 -7.45 -3.63
C THR A 154 3.13 -8.70 -4.23
N GLU A 155 4.35 -9.05 -3.82
CA GLU A 155 4.98 -10.29 -4.31
C GLU A 155 4.17 -11.55 -3.94
N ALA A 156 3.52 -11.53 -2.78
CA ALA A 156 2.65 -12.62 -2.36
C ALA A 156 1.37 -12.65 -3.21
N GLY A 157 1.13 -13.78 -3.87
CA GLY A 157 -0.05 -14.06 -4.67
C GLY A 157 -0.31 -15.55 -4.81
N THR A 158 -1.46 -15.91 -5.37
CA THR A 158 -1.90 -17.28 -5.60
C THR A 158 -2.23 -17.45 -7.07
N LYS A 159 -1.84 -18.60 -7.64
CA LYS A 159 -2.23 -18.98 -9.00
C LYS A 159 -3.75 -19.14 -9.04
N LEU A 160 -4.39 -18.50 -10.01
CA LEU A 160 -5.81 -18.60 -10.27
C LEU A 160 -6.17 -20.05 -10.68
N PRO A 161 -7.41 -20.47 -10.42
CA PRO A 161 -7.92 -21.72 -10.98
C PRO A 161 -7.87 -21.67 -12.53
N GLU A 162 -7.67 -22.81 -13.20
CA GLU A 162 -7.43 -22.85 -14.66
C GLU A 162 -8.57 -22.20 -15.46
N GLU A 163 -9.77 -22.25 -14.92
CA GLU A 163 -11.00 -21.66 -15.45
C GLU A 163 -10.93 -20.14 -15.58
N GLU A 164 -10.06 -19.50 -14.81
CA GLU A 164 -9.86 -18.04 -14.77
C GLU A 164 -8.53 -17.63 -15.41
N TRP A 165 -7.79 -18.55 -16.03
CA TRP A 165 -6.55 -18.23 -16.71
C TRP A 165 -6.78 -17.32 -17.92
N HIS A 166 -5.90 -16.33 -18.08
CA HIS A 166 -6.03 -15.29 -19.08
C HIS A 166 -5.91 -15.83 -20.51
N TYR A 167 -5.10 -16.87 -20.73
CA TYR A 167 -4.87 -17.51 -22.03
C TYR A 167 -5.45 -18.92 -22.13
N LYS A 168 -6.44 -19.23 -21.28
CA LYS A 168 -7.07 -20.55 -21.21
C LYS A 168 -7.51 -21.07 -22.58
N ASP A 169 -8.21 -20.23 -23.35
CA ASP A 169 -8.76 -20.62 -24.65
C ASP A 169 -7.69 -21.10 -25.65
N ILE A 170 -6.50 -20.50 -25.61
CA ILE A 170 -5.37 -20.93 -26.48
C ILE A 170 -4.82 -22.25 -25.99
N ILE A 171 -4.65 -22.40 -24.66
CA ILE A 171 -4.13 -23.63 -24.05
C ILE A 171 -5.06 -24.80 -24.37
N ASP A 172 -6.36 -24.62 -24.15
CA ASP A 172 -7.35 -25.68 -24.35
C ASP A 172 -7.49 -26.07 -25.82
N GLU A 173 -7.47 -25.10 -26.75
CA GLU A 173 -7.51 -25.41 -28.17
C GLU A 173 -6.39 -26.38 -28.57
N TYR A 174 -5.17 -26.16 -28.11
CA TYR A 174 -4.04 -27.01 -28.47
C TYR A 174 -3.97 -28.31 -27.65
N ARG A 175 -4.51 -28.34 -26.43
CA ARG A 175 -4.73 -29.59 -25.68
C ARG A 175 -5.71 -30.48 -26.44
N GLU A 176 -6.86 -29.94 -26.85
CA GLU A 176 -7.88 -30.69 -27.61
C GLU A 176 -7.35 -31.18 -28.97
N LYS A 177 -6.57 -30.36 -29.69
CA LYS A 177 -5.98 -30.76 -30.98
C LYS A 177 -5.00 -31.92 -30.84
N GLU A 178 -4.22 -31.95 -29.76
CA GLU A 178 -3.29 -33.05 -29.48
C GLU A 178 -4.06 -34.32 -29.09
N GLU A 179 -5.06 -34.22 -28.22
CA GLU A 179 -5.92 -35.35 -27.80
C GLU A 179 -6.68 -36.00 -28.96
N ARG A 180 -7.08 -35.22 -29.97
CA ARG A 180 -7.72 -35.72 -31.21
C ARG A 180 -6.75 -36.45 -32.14
N GLY A 181 -5.50 -36.67 -31.72
CA GLY A 181 -4.46 -37.35 -32.50
C GLY A 181 -3.72 -36.41 -33.45
N GLY A 182 -3.65 -35.11 -33.11
CA GLY A 182 -2.86 -34.13 -33.85
C GLY A 182 -1.44 -34.64 -34.05
N GLY A 183 -0.95 -34.58 -35.29
CA GLY A 183 0.40 -35.05 -35.62
C GLY A 183 1.51 -34.26 -34.90
N TYR A 184 2.76 -34.57 -35.23
CA TYR A 184 3.94 -33.94 -34.62
C TYR A 184 3.91 -32.40 -34.59
N ALA A 185 3.27 -31.76 -35.58
CA ALA A 185 3.11 -30.32 -35.64
C ALA A 185 2.25 -29.78 -34.48
N GLU A 186 1.14 -30.43 -34.14
CA GLU A 186 0.25 -29.98 -33.07
C GLU A 186 0.84 -30.25 -31.69
N TYR A 187 1.53 -31.38 -31.51
CA TYR A 187 2.33 -31.62 -30.31
C TYR A 187 3.36 -30.50 -30.09
N ARG A 188 4.08 -30.09 -31.15
CA ARG A 188 5.06 -28.99 -31.07
C ARG A 188 4.39 -27.65 -30.76
N ASN A 189 3.23 -27.37 -31.33
CA ASN A 189 2.46 -26.17 -31.04
C ASN A 189 2.01 -26.16 -29.57
N LEU A 190 1.49 -27.27 -29.05
CA LEU A 190 1.10 -27.42 -27.64
C LEU A 190 2.29 -27.15 -26.71
N GLN A 191 3.47 -27.73 -26.96
CA GLN A 191 4.65 -27.47 -26.14
C GLN A 191 5.05 -25.98 -26.16
N ARG A 192 4.88 -25.30 -27.30
CA ARG A 192 5.15 -23.86 -27.40
C ARG A 192 4.10 -23.02 -26.66
N VAL A 193 2.84 -23.40 -26.73
CA VAL A 193 1.73 -22.74 -26.02
C VAL A 193 1.86 -22.89 -24.52
N LEU A 194 2.11 -24.11 -24.02
CA LEU A 194 2.31 -24.37 -22.60
C LEU A 194 3.52 -23.61 -22.05
N SER A 195 4.65 -23.61 -22.78
CA SER A 195 5.84 -22.89 -22.32
C SER A 195 5.69 -21.37 -22.25
N LEU A 196 4.77 -20.79 -23.01
CA LEU A 196 4.46 -19.35 -22.96
C LEU A 196 3.39 -19.01 -21.92
N PHE A 197 2.37 -19.86 -21.77
CA PHE A 197 1.14 -19.46 -21.09
C PHE A 197 0.88 -20.19 -19.77
N GLU A 198 1.35 -21.42 -19.57
CA GLU A 198 0.97 -22.21 -18.38
C GLU A 198 1.32 -21.52 -17.06
N ASP A 199 2.52 -20.95 -16.97
CA ASP A 199 3.03 -20.23 -15.79
C ASP A 199 3.07 -18.71 -15.98
N HIS A 200 2.22 -18.18 -16.87
CA HIS A 200 2.19 -16.75 -17.13
C HIS A 200 1.86 -15.94 -15.87
N PRO A 201 2.58 -14.84 -15.55
CA PRO A 201 2.36 -14.07 -14.31
C PRO A 201 0.95 -13.47 -14.17
N LEU A 202 0.25 -13.25 -15.29
CA LEU A 202 -1.16 -12.82 -15.31
C LEU A 202 -2.13 -13.89 -14.79
N HIS A 203 -1.69 -15.15 -14.64
CA HIS A 203 -2.47 -16.20 -13.98
C HIS A 203 -2.36 -16.14 -12.46
N TYR A 204 -1.72 -15.12 -11.89
CA TYR A 204 -1.59 -14.94 -10.45
C TYR A 204 -2.38 -13.73 -9.98
N ARG A 205 -3.15 -13.93 -8.91
CA ARG A 205 -3.82 -12.87 -8.17
C ARG A 205 -3.01 -12.51 -6.93
N HIS A 206 -2.76 -11.22 -6.74
CA HIS A 206 -2.01 -10.73 -5.60
C HIS A 206 -2.92 -10.09 -4.55
N THR A 207 -2.46 -10.05 -3.31
CA THR A 207 -3.28 -9.50 -2.20
C THR A 207 -3.65 -8.03 -2.41
N ARG A 208 -2.71 -7.28 -3.00
CA ARG A 208 -2.88 -5.89 -3.42
C ARG A 208 -2.25 -5.72 -4.79
N GLU A 209 -3.00 -5.13 -5.71
CA GLU A 209 -2.59 -4.91 -7.09
C GLU A 209 -3.20 -3.62 -7.59
N MET A 210 -2.42 -2.92 -8.40
CA MET A 210 -2.79 -1.70 -9.09
C MET A 210 -2.43 -1.89 -10.56
N TRP A 211 -3.40 -1.70 -11.43
CA TRP A 211 -3.27 -1.98 -12.86
C TRP A 211 -3.35 -0.69 -13.65
N PHE A 212 -2.45 -0.54 -14.62
CA PHE A 212 -2.26 0.67 -15.40
C PHE A 212 -2.30 0.36 -16.89
N GLU A 213 -3.09 1.12 -17.64
CA GLU A 213 -3.09 1.09 -19.11
C GLU A 213 -1.73 1.56 -19.67
N GLY A 214 -1.47 1.17 -20.92
CA GLY A 214 -0.23 1.45 -21.61
C GLY A 214 0.05 2.94 -21.76
N ALA A 215 1.33 3.30 -21.69
CA ALA A 215 1.79 4.67 -21.88
C ALA A 215 3.20 4.71 -22.50
N GLU A 216 3.58 5.90 -22.97
CA GLU A 216 4.88 6.15 -23.58
C GLU A 216 6.01 6.13 -22.55
N ALA A 217 7.24 5.94 -23.04
CA ALA A 217 8.45 6.05 -22.24
C ALA A 217 8.51 7.38 -21.48
N GLY A 218 8.96 7.34 -20.23
CA GLY A 218 9.08 8.50 -19.35
C GLY A 218 7.78 8.97 -18.72
N THR A 219 6.62 8.40 -19.09
CA THR A 219 5.33 8.76 -18.49
C THR A 219 5.33 8.44 -16.99
N GLU A 220 4.96 9.42 -16.17
CA GLU A 220 4.88 9.22 -14.73
C GLU A 220 3.76 8.25 -14.36
N ILE A 221 4.09 7.20 -13.61
CA ILE A 221 3.13 6.30 -12.97
C ILE A 221 3.17 6.59 -11.48
N LEU A 222 2.02 6.95 -10.92
CA LEU A 222 1.89 7.38 -9.53
C LEU A 222 0.92 6.45 -8.80
N VAL A 223 1.37 5.88 -7.67
CA VAL A 223 0.62 4.98 -6.80
C VAL A 223 0.79 5.44 -5.35
N HIS A 224 0.02 6.43 -4.92
CA HIS A 224 0.18 7.05 -3.60
C HIS A 224 -0.94 6.64 -2.66
N ALA A 225 -0.62 5.74 -1.74
CA ALA A 225 -1.53 5.26 -0.71
C ALA A 225 -1.93 6.37 0.28
N ASN A 226 -1.02 7.29 0.61
CA ASN A 226 -1.28 8.33 1.61
C ASN A 226 -2.23 9.41 1.11
N THR A 227 -2.10 9.80 -0.16
CA THR A 227 -2.99 10.78 -0.81
C THR A 227 -4.19 10.12 -1.50
N ARG A 228 -4.19 8.79 -1.59
CA ARG A 228 -5.17 7.99 -2.34
C ARG A 228 -5.24 8.38 -3.82
N ILE A 229 -4.10 8.65 -4.42
CA ILE A 229 -4.00 9.02 -5.83
C ILE A 229 -3.33 7.88 -6.59
N ALA A 230 -3.97 7.45 -7.68
CA ALA A 230 -3.36 6.59 -8.68
C ALA A 230 -3.52 7.24 -10.06
N ARG A 231 -2.46 7.38 -10.84
CA ARG A 231 -2.51 7.96 -12.19
C ARG A 231 -1.36 7.49 -13.09
N VAL A 232 -1.55 7.61 -14.40
CA VAL A 232 -0.52 7.44 -15.43
C VAL A 232 -0.54 8.66 -16.33
N GLY A 233 0.57 9.40 -16.34
CA GLY A 233 0.59 10.76 -16.91
C GLY A 233 -0.50 11.59 -16.24
N ASP A 234 -1.36 12.22 -17.03
CA ASP A 234 -2.47 13.05 -16.53
C ASP A 234 -3.78 12.27 -16.30
N ASN A 235 -3.79 10.96 -16.61
CA ASN A 235 -4.98 10.13 -16.49
C ASN A 235 -5.08 9.52 -15.08
N TYR A 236 -6.06 9.98 -14.31
CA TYR A 236 -6.37 9.39 -13.01
C TYR A 236 -7.05 8.03 -13.17
N LEU A 237 -6.64 7.08 -12.33
CA LEU A 237 -7.26 5.77 -12.26
C LEU A 237 -8.40 5.78 -11.26
N ASP A 238 -9.53 5.21 -11.66
CA ASP A 238 -10.61 4.91 -10.74
C ASP A 238 -10.23 3.70 -9.88
N LEU A 239 -10.33 3.89 -8.58
CA LEU A 239 -9.99 2.88 -7.58
C LEU A 239 -11.08 1.80 -7.44
N ILE A 240 -12.32 2.13 -7.81
CA ILE A 240 -13.50 1.27 -7.67
C ILE A 240 -13.80 0.53 -8.98
N GLN A 241 -13.14 0.90 -10.08
CA GLN A 241 -13.43 0.36 -11.39
C GLN A 241 -13.16 -1.15 -11.45
N ARG A 242 -14.23 -1.89 -11.78
CA ARG A 242 -14.20 -3.33 -12.14
C ARG A 242 -14.30 -3.55 -13.65
N LYS A 243 -14.15 -2.49 -14.44
CA LYS A 243 -14.20 -2.61 -15.88
C LYS A 243 -12.86 -3.17 -16.36
N PRO A 244 -12.85 -4.04 -17.38
CA PRO A 244 -11.61 -4.48 -18.00
C PRO A 244 -10.83 -3.30 -18.56
N LEU A 245 -9.50 -3.42 -18.58
CA LEU A 245 -8.64 -2.46 -19.28
C LEU A 245 -8.78 -2.60 -20.79
N ASP A 246 -8.82 -1.48 -21.50
CA ASP A 246 -8.83 -1.46 -22.96
C ASP A 246 -7.39 -1.39 -23.49
N LEU A 247 -6.85 -2.57 -23.83
CA LEU A 247 -5.48 -2.69 -24.34
C LEU A 247 -5.45 -2.63 -25.88
N ASN A 248 -6.06 -1.59 -26.47
CA ASN A 248 -6.06 -1.29 -27.90
C ASN A 248 -6.28 -2.53 -28.79
N GLY A 249 -7.49 -3.09 -28.76
CA GLY A 249 -7.86 -4.25 -29.58
C GLY A 249 -7.16 -5.54 -29.16
N TYR A 250 -6.87 -5.70 -27.87
CA TYR A 250 -6.41 -6.94 -27.28
C TYR A 250 -7.61 -7.84 -26.95
N THR A 251 -7.55 -9.09 -27.40
CA THR A 251 -8.69 -10.02 -27.38
C THR A 251 -9.04 -10.51 -25.98
N TYR A 252 -8.08 -10.52 -25.05
CA TYR A 252 -8.25 -11.05 -23.70
C TYR A 252 -8.41 -9.89 -22.71
N PRO A 253 -9.64 -9.49 -22.33
CA PRO A 253 -9.83 -8.38 -21.41
C PRO A 253 -9.14 -8.68 -20.06
N VAL A 254 -8.25 -7.78 -19.60
CA VAL A 254 -7.63 -7.90 -18.28
C VAL A 254 -8.66 -7.51 -17.23
N GLN A 255 -9.21 -8.50 -16.53
CA GLN A 255 -10.23 -8.30 -15.51
C GLN A 255 -9.61 -7.75 -14.23
N ILE A 256 -10.06 -6.56 -13.83
CA ILE A 256 -9.69 -5.93 -12.56
C ILE A 256 -10.83 -6.14 -11.56
N GLU A 257 -10.55 -6.80 -10.43
CA GLU A 257 -11.55 -6.94 -9.35
C GLU A 257 -11.66 -5.69 -8.47
N GLY A 258 -10.63 -4.85 -8.52
CA GLY A 258 -10.54 -3.56 -7.85
C GLY A 258 -9.09 -3.19 -7.56
N ASN A 259 -8.76 -1.93 -7.79
CA ASN A 259 -7.44 -1.38 -7.56
C ASN A 259 -7.19 -1.19 -6.05
N LYS A 260 -6.09 -1.74 -5.54
CA LYS A 260 -5.75 -1.71 -4.11
C LYS A 260 -4.36 -1.13 -3.88
N PHE A 261 -4.28 -0.05 -3.10
CA PHE A 261 -3.00 0.54 -2.71
C PHE A 261 -2.14 -0.43 -1.89
N LEU A 262 -0.83 -0.31 -2.05
CA LEU A 262 0.17 -1.08 -1.32
C LEU A 262 0.30 -0.62 0.12
N ILE A 263 0.48 -1.59 1.03
CA ILE A 263 0.74 -1.36 2.44
C ILE A 263 1.97 -2.17 2.82
N ALA A 264 2.89 -1.54 3.54
CA ALA A 264 4.07 -2.17 4.11
C ALA A 264 3.83 -2.51 5.59
N PRO A 265 3.59 -3.79 5.98
CA PRO A 265 3.64 -4.21 7.38
C PRO A 265 5.03 -4.00 8.01
N LYS A 266 5.13 -4.09 9.35
CA LYS A 266 6.42 -4.07 10.06
C LYS A 266 7.34 -5.16 9.50
N GLY A 267 8.60 -4.81 9.26
CA GLY A 267 9.62 -5.70 8.67
C GLY A 267 9.94 -5.30 7.23
N SER A 268 10.17 -6.27 6.35
CA SER A 268 10.48 -6.02 4.94
C SER A 268 9.34 -6.45 4.06
N THR A 269 8.80 -5.53 3.26
CA THR A 269 7.72 -5.82 2.33
C THR A 269 8.26 -5.96 0.93
N ARG A 270 7.87 -7.05 0.26
CA ARG A 270 8.21 -7.29 -1.14
C ARG A 270 7.02 -6.93 -2.02
N PHE A 271 7.26 -6.07 -2.99
CA PHE A 271 6.29 -5.74 -4.02
C PHE A 271 6.93 -5.98 -5.38
N ARG A 272 6.11 -6.19 -6.38
CA ARG A 272 6.52 -6.47 -7.74
C ARG A 272 6.00 -5.37 -8.63
N VAL A 273 6.87 -4.96 -9.55
CA VAL A 273 6.51 -4.09 -10.67
C VAL A 273 6.64 -4.94 -11.91
N GLU A 274 5.57 -5.00 -12.68
CA GLU A 274 5.48 -5.78 -13.89
C GLU A 274 5.10 -4.89 -15.06
N PHE A 275 5.82 -5.04 -16.16
CA PHE A 275 5.57 -4.33 -17.41
C PHE A 275 5.41 -5.34 -18.53
N TYR A 276 4.41 -5.11 -19.37
CA TYR A 276 4.12 -5.99 -20.49
C TYR A 276 4.03 -5.21 -21.79
N LYS A 277 4.43 -5.87 -22.87
CA LYS A 277 4.11 -5.47 -24.24
C LYS A 277 3.28 -6.51 -24.95
N LYS A 278 2.43 -6.04 -25.86
CA LYS A 278 1.65 -6.85 -26.79
C LYS A 278 2.60 -7.48 -27.83
N LYS A 279 2.45 -8.78 -28.02
CA LYS A 279 3.18 -9.61 -28.96
C LYS A 279 2.20 -10.49 -29.73
N THR A 280 2.64 -10.96 -30.89
CA THR A 280 1.87 -11.88 -31.73
C THR A 280 2.56 -13.23 -31.76
N LEU A 281 1.85 -14.27 -31.32
CA LEU A 281 2.24 -15.66 -31.47
C LEU A 281 1.66 -16.18 -32.79
N GLU A 282 2.53 -16.58 -33.70
CA GLU A 282 2.15 -17.21 -34.96
C GLU A 282 2.39 -18.72 -34.88
N LEU A 283 1.34 -19.49 -35.17
CA LEU A 283 1.36 -20.95 -35.22
C LEU A 283 0.81 -21.43 -36.56
N ILE A 284 1.43 -22.47 -37.11
CA ILE A 284 0.91 -23.18 -38.29
C ILE A 284 0.18 -24.40 -37.74
N THR A 285 -1.11 -24.50 -38.01
CA THR A 285 -2.00 -25.55 -37.51
C THR A 285 -2.88 -26.08 -38.64
N GLU A 286 -3.54 -27.21 -38.42
CA GLU A 286 -4.53 -27.75 -39.36
C GLU A 286 -5.93 -27.25 -38.99
N ASP A 287 -6.71 -26.83 -40.00
CA ASP A 287 -8.13 -26.52 -39.86
C ASP A 287 -8.99 -27.80 -39.83
N GLU A 288 -10.31 -27.67 -39.70
CA GLU A 288 -11.24 -28.81 -39.64
C GLU A 288 -11.23 -29.64 -40.94
N ASP A 289 -10.78 -29.07 -42.05
CA ASP A 289 -10.67 -29.71 -43.36
C ASP A 289 -9.27 -30.31 -43.59
N GLY A 290 -8.36 -30.21 -42.61
CA GLY A 290 -6.98 -30.69 -42.70
C GLY A 290 -6.04 -29.79 -43.52
N ASN A 291 -6.47 -28.57 -43.86
CA ASN A 291 -5.60 -27.61 -44.53
C ASN A 291 -4.70 -26.91 -43.52
N ARG A 292 -3.45 -26.65 -43.92
CA ARG A 292 -2.52 -25.87 -43.13
C ARG A 292 -2.90 -24.40 -43.15
N VAL A 293 -3.24 -23.87 -41.98
CA VAL A 293 -3.59 -22.47 -41.77
C VAL A 293 -2.61 -21.82 -40.80
N LYS A 294 -2.35 -20.53 -41.02
CA LYS A 294 -1.60 -19.69 -40.09
C LYS A 294 -2.60 -19.08 -39.11
N LYS A 295 -2.42 -19.33 -37.82
CA LYS A 295 -3.22 -18.74 -36.75
C LYS A 295 -2.34 -17.79 -35.93
N GLU A 296 -2.88 -16.62 -35.63
CA GLU A 296 -2.19 -15.54 -34.93
C GLU A 296 -2.94 -15.24 -33.64
N TYR A 297 -2.21 -15.23 -32.52
CA TYR A 297 -2.73 -14.90 -31.20
C TYR A 297 -1.99 -13.69 -30.65
N SER A 298 -2.73 -12.69 -30.21
CA SER A 298 -2.13 -11.59 -29.45
C SER A 298 -1.99 -11.99 -27.98
N TYR A 299 -0.81 -11.78 -27.40
CA TYR A 299 -0.55 -12.01 -25.97
C TYR A 299 0.32 -10.88 -25.40
N LEU A 300 0.32 -10.74 -24.09
CA LEU A 300 1.19 -9.83 -23.34
C LEU A 300 2.44 -10.60 -22.87
N GLU A 301 3.61 -10.00 -23.02
CA GLU A 301 4.90 -10.59 -22.63
C GLU A 301 5.75 -9.57 -21.88
N ASP A 302 6.52 -10.03 -20.89
CA ASP A 302 7.60 -9.24 -20.31
C ASP A 302 8.76 -9.12 -21.32
N VAL A 303 8.92 -7.93 -21.89
CA VAL A 303 10.02 -7.61 -22.83
C VAL A 303 11.22 -6.97 -22.15
N GLY A 304 11.23 -6.91 -20.81
CA GLY A 304 12.28 -6.28 -20.03
C GLY A 304 12.25 -4.76 -20.12
N VAL A 305 11.08 -4.13 -19.96
CA VAL A 305 10.95 -2.66 -19.87
C VAL A 305 11.70 -2.17 -18.63
N GLY A 306 12.70 -1.32 -18.82
CA GLY A 306 13.44 -0.68 -17.75
C GLY A 306 12.59 0.37 -17.04
N PHE A 307 12.85 0.61 -15.77
CA PHE A 307 12.22 1.71 -15.04
C PHE A 307 13.12 2.24 -13.93
N HIS A 308 12.83 3.46 -13.51
CA HIS A 308 13.38 4.06 -12.31
C HIS A 308 12.30 4.85 -11.58
N GLY A 309 12.54 5.23 -10.34
CA GLY A 309 11.58 5.99 -9.56
C GLY A 309 11.93 6.00 -8.10
N TYR A 310 10.92 6.19 -7.26
CA TYR A 310 11.10 6.19 -5.82
C TYR A 310 9.88 5.61 -5.10
N ALA A 311 10.13 5.03 -3.94
CA ALA A 311 9.12 4.69 -2.96
C ALA A 311 9.29 5.57 -1.74
N SER A 312 8.18 5.94 -1.11
CA SER A 312 8.20 6.72 0.12
C SER A 312 7.02 6.39 1.01
N PHE A 313 7.16 6.58 2.31
CA PHE A 313 6.06 6.42 3.26
C PHE A 313 6.33 7.16 4.56
N PHE A 314 5.25 7.44 5.29
CA PHE A 314 5.28 7.93 6.66
C PHE A 314 5.18 6.74 7.62
N GLN A 315 6.05 6.70 8.63
CA GLN A 315 5.98 5.69 9.67
C GLN A 315 5.09 6.13 10.83
N TRP A 316 4.24 5.21 11.28
CA TRP A 316 3.30 5.42 12.37
C TRP A 316 3.53 4.39 13.46
N THR A 317 3.45 4.81 14.71
CA THR A 317 3.45 3.93 15.88
C THR A 317 2.16 4.14 16.68
N TYR A 318 1.81 3.14 17.49
CA TYR A 318 0.85 3.36 18.56
C TYR A 318 1.39 4.46 19.47
N GLY A 319 0.54 5.40 19.88
CA GLY A 319 0.91 6.32 20.94
C GLY A 319 1.43 5.53 22.14
N ARG A 320 2.65 5.84 22.59
CA ARG A 320 3.05 5.47 23.94
C ARG A 320 2.19 6.34 24.87
N GLU A 321 1.47 5.73 25.81
CA GLU A 321 1.17 6.42 27.06
C GLU A 321 2.52 6.95 27.55
N GLN A 322 2.68 8.27 27.55
CA GLN A 322 3.75 8.87 28.30
C GLN A 322 3.38 8.64 29.77
N TYR A 323 3.96 7.58 30.36
CA TYR A 323 3.89 7.34 31.79
C TYR A 323 4.56 8.47 32.56
#